data_AF-A0A2Z6P4H1-F1
#
_entry.id   AF-A0A2Z6P4H1-F1
#
_cell.length_a   1.000
_cell.length_b   1.000
_cell.length_c   1.000
_cell.angle_alpha   90.00
_cell.angle_beta   90.00
_cell.angle_gamma   90.00
#
_symmetry.space_group_name_H-M   'P 1'
#
loop_
_entity.id
_entity.type
_entity.pdbx_description
1 polymer ?
#
loop_
_entity_poly.entity_id
_entity_poly.type
_entity_poly.pdbx_seq_one_letter_code
_entity_poly.pdbx_strand_id
1 'polypeptide(L)'
;MRRQALDVFVNRIASHHELRQSEDLRTFLQAEEEDVQSKVSDVVLGKEKPVEESDAEYEKLKRYIFELENHLAEAQKHAYRLVKRHRELGQSLSDFGKAVKLLGASEGNALGKAFSELGMKSEILSVKLQKEATIAERANAFRRQCELAETMKLKEINLDKLMLIRSEKVAEAEREYHEAIEGRE
;
A
#
# COMPACT_ATOMS: atom_id res chain seq x y z
N MET A 1 -4.14 -2.37 -10.54
CA MET A 1 -4.16 -1.63 -9.25
C MET A 1 -4.53 -0.17 -9.42
N ARG A 2 -3.86 0.65 -10.27
CA ARG A 2 -4.29 2.05 -10.51
C ARG A 2 -5.79 2.17 -10.84
N ARG A 3 -6.29 1.35 -11.76
CA ARG A 3 -7.73 1.31 -12.10
C ARG A 3 -8.62 0.99 -10.89
N GLN A 4 -8.22 0.06 -10.02
CA GLN A 4 -8.99 -0.33 -8.84
C GLN A 4 -8.95 0.73 -7.73
N ALA A 5 -7.79 1.37 -7.53
CA ALA A 5 -7.66 2.49 -6.61
C ALA A 5 -8.47 3.71 -7.09
N LEU A 6 -8.41 4.01 -8.39
CA LEU A 6 -9.23 5.04 -9.01
C LEU A 6 -10.72 4.70 -8.91
N ASP A 7 -11.10 3.45 -9.13
CA ASP A 7 -12.48 3.00 -9.00
C ASP A 7 -12.99 3.18 -7.57
N VAL A 8 -12.22 2.75 -6.55
CA VAL A 8 -12.55 3.00 -5.14
C VAL A 8 -12.64 4.49 -4.84
N PHE A 9 -11.70 5.30 -5.34
CA PHE A 9 -11.67 6.74 -5.13
C PHE A 9 -12.89 7.43 -5.75
N VAL A 10 -13.16 7.19 -7.03
CA VAL A 10 -14.31 7.76 -7.76
C VAL A 10 -15.61 7.33 -7.10
N ASN A 11 -15.75 6.05 -6.74
CA ASN A 11 -16.95 5.56 -6.04
C ASN A 11 -17.11 6.22 -4.66
N ARG A 12 -16.01 6.49 -3.95
CA ARG A 12 -16.04 7.17 -2.64
C ARG A 12 -16.46 8.63 -2.75
N ILE A 13 -15.92 9.35 -3.74
CA ILE A 13 -16.34 10.73 -4.03
C ILE A 13 -17.81 10.77 -4.46
N ALA A 14 -18.21 9.90 -5.37
CA ALA A 14 -19.60 9.82 -5.86
C ALA A 14 -20.60 9.44 -4.75
N SER A 15 -20.15 8.77 -3.68
CA SER A 15 -20.98 8.42 -2.52
C SER A 15 -21.05 9.53 -1.47
N HIS A 16 -20.19 10.55 -1.55
CA HIS A 16 -20.15 11.65 -0.59
C HIS A 16 -21.20 12.71 -0.92
N HIS A 17 -22.05 13.06 0.05
CA HIS A 17 -23.19 13.96 -0.14
C HIS A 17 -22.84 15.33 -0.73
N GLU A 18 -21.75 15.96 -0.27
CA GLU A 18 -21.26 17.25 -0.80
C GLU A 18 -20.45 17.08 -2.10
N LEU A 19 -19.39 16.27 -2.08
CA LEU A 19 -18.49 16.12 -3.23
C LEU A 19 -19.21 15.59 -4.49
N ARG A 20 -20.23 14.74 -4.36
CA ARG A 20 -21.04 14.29 -5.51
C ARG A 20 -21.72 15.45 -6.25
N GLN A 21 -22.05 16.52 -5.54
CA GLN A 21 -22.72 17.70 -6.08
C GLN A 21 -21.73 18.76 -6.58
N SER A 22 -20.42 18.52 -6.46
CA SER A 22 -19.40 19.44 -6.94
C SER A 22 -19.50 19.63 -8.46
N GLU A 23 -19.58 20.89 -8.88
CA GLU A 23 -19.54 21.29 -10.29
C GLU A 23 -18.22 20.84 -10.96
N ASP A 24 -17.10 20.81 -10.23
CA ASP A 24 -15.81 20.35 -10.76
C ASP A 24 -15.82 18.85 -11.05
N LEU A 25 -16.38 18.04 -10.14
CA LEU A 25 -16.52 16.60 -10.37
C LEU A 25 -17.46 16.31 -11.55
N ARG A 26 -18.54 17.07 -11.65
CA ARG A 26 -19.50 16.96 -12.75
C ARG A 26 -18.87 17.31 -14.08
N THR A 27 -18.14 18.43 -14.14
CA THR A 27 -17.40 18.88 -15.32
C THR A 27 -16.35 17.85 -15.71
N PHE A 28 -15.57 17.34 -14.75
CA PHE A 28 -14.55 16.32 -15.01
C PHE A 28 -15.11 15.01 -15.58
N LEU A 29 -16.31 14.59 -15.17
CA LEU A 29 -16.93 13.35 -15.63
C LEU A 29 -17.78 13.50 -16.91
N GLN A 30 -18.23 14.71 -17.25
CA GLN A 30 -19.26 14.95 -18.27
C GLN A 30 -18.87 15.95 -19.37
N ALA A 31 -17.84 16.78 -19.18
CA ALA A 31 -17.50 17.84 -20.13
C ALA A 31 -16.60 17.36 -21.27
N GLU A 32 -16.58 18.14 -22.36
CA GLU A 32 -15.65 17.95 -23.48
C GLU A 32 -14.24 18.48 -23.12
N GLU A 33 -13.21 18.00 -23.81
CA GLU A 33 -11.80 18.22 -23.46
C GLU A 33 -11.40 19.71 -23.36
N GLU A 34 -12.06 20.56 -24.14
CA GLU A 34 -11.84 22.02 -24.20
C GLU A 34 -12.32 22.74 -22.92
N ASP A 35 -13.44 22.31 -22.34
CA ASP A 35 -14.01 22.88 -21.12
C ASP A 35 -13.15 22.56 -19.89
N VAL A 36 -12.54 21.36 -19.86
CA VAL A 36 -11.65 20.92 -18.78
C VAL A 36 -10.37 21.76 -18.74
N GLN A 37 -9.80 22.13 -19.89
CA GLN A 37 -8.56 22.93 -19.95
C GLN A 37 -8.73 24.33 -19.32
N SER A 38 -9.86 24.99 -19.57
CA SER A 38 -10.10 26.34 -19.05
C SER A 38 -10.20 26.38 -17.51
N LYS A 39 -10.88 25.40 -16.91
CA LYS A 39 -11.09 25.26 -15.46
C LYS A 39 -9.79 24.96 -14.69
N VAL A 40 -8.89 24.17 -15.27
CA VAL A 40 -7.61 23.82 -14.65
C VAL A 40 -6.72 25.06 -14.49
N SER A 41 -6.75 26.00 -15.43
CA SER A 41 -5.99 27.25 -15.33
C SER A 41 -6.39 28.10 -14.11
N ASP A 42 -7.68 28.18 -13.77
CA ASP A 42 -8.17 28.99 -12.64
C ASP A 42 -7.78 28.39 -11.28
N VAL A 43 -7.82 27.06 -11.12
CA VAL A 43 -7.42 26.36 -9.89
C VAL A 43 -5.91 26.43 -9.65
N VAL A 44 -5.10 26.28 -10.71
CA VAL A 44 -3.63 26.34 -10.63
C VAL A 44 -3.13 27.74 -10.27
N LEU A 45 -3.87 28.80 -10.64
CA LEU A 45 -3.53 30.19 -10.35
C LEU A 45 -3.79 30.63 -8.90
N GLY A 46 -4.29 29.75 -8.02
CA GLY A 46 -4.24 29.91 -6.56
C GLY A 46 -4.91 31.19 -6.03
N LYS A 47 -6.03 31.63 -6.64
CA LYS A 47 -6.74 32.83 -6.19
C LYS A 47 -7.45 32.67 -4.84
N GLU A 48 -7.61 31.45 -4.35
CA GLU A 48 -8.10 31.17 -3.00
C GLU A 48 -6.93 30.83 -2.07
N LYS A 49 -6.70 31.67 -1.07
CA LYS A 49 -5.80 31.32 0.03
C LYS A 49 -6.45 30.19 0.82
N PRO A 50 -5.72 29.09 1.13
CA PRO A 50 -6.22 28.10 2.08
C PRO A 50 -6.49 28.83 3.40
N VAL A 51 -7.75 28.89 3.81
CA VAL A 51 -8.08 29.37 5.14
C VAL A 51 -7.73 28.22 6.09
N GLU A 52 -6.64 28.37 6.85
CA GLU A 52 -6.39 27.52 8.01
C GLU A 52 -7.40 27.88 9.10
N GLU A 53 -8.60 27.33 9.02
CA GLU A 53 -9.57 27.33 10.12
C GLU A 53 -9.13 26.25 11.13
N SER A 54 -8.26 26.63 12.07
CA SER A 54 -7.89 25.79 13.21
C SER A 54 -8.83 26.11 14.38
N ASP A 55 -9.87 25.30 14.55
CA ASP A 55 -10.71 25.30 15.74
C ASP A 55 -10.40 24.10 16.67
N ALA A 56 -11.03 24.08 17.85
CA ALA A 56 -10.79 23.03 18.84
C ALA A 56 -11.24 21.64 18.37
N GLU A 57 -12.25 21.56 17.50
CA GLU A 57 -12.74 20.30 16.94
C GLU A 57 -11.79 19.76 15.87
N TYR A 58 -11.28 20.64 15.01
CA TYR A 58 -10.26 20.34 14.02
C TYR A 58 -8.99 19.77 14.68
N GLU A 59 -8.48 20.42 15.74
CA GLU A 59 -7.29 19.92 16.45
C GLU A 59 -7.55 18.57 17.15
N LYS A 60 -8.78 18.32 17.60
CA LYS A 60 -9.16 17.02 18.16
C LYS A 60 -9.21 15.94 17.07
N LEU A 61 -9.79 16.23 15.91
CA LEU A 61 -9.83 15.32 14.78
C LEU A 61 -8.43 15.02 14.24
N LYS A 62 -7.58 16.05 14.12
CA LYS A 62 -6.18 15.92 13.72
C LYS A 62 -5.40 14.99 14.65
N ARG A 63 -5.54 15.16 15.97
CA ARG A 63 -4.94 14.24 16.96
C ARG A 63 -5.46 12.81 16.79
N TYR A 64 -6.76 12.64 16.60
CA TYR A 64 -7.34 11.31 16.37
C TYR A 64 -6.77 10.64 15.11
N ILE A 65 -6.66 11.36 14.00
CA ILE A 65 -6.07 10.84 12.76
C ILE A 65 -4.63 10.36 13.02
N PHE A 66 -3.82 11.17 13.70
CA PHE A 66 -2.44 10.81 14.03
C PHE A 66 -2.34 9.56 14.91
N GLU A 67 -3.18 9.45 15.95
CA GLU A 67 -3.24 8.26 16.80
C GLU A 67 -3.69 7.02 16.02
N LEU A 68 -4.67 7.16 15.13
CA LEU A 68 -5.15 6.09 14.27
C LEU A 68 -4.05 5.61 13.31
N GLU A 69 -3.31 6.53 12.69
CA GLU A 69 -2.17 6.21 11.83
C GLU A 69 -1.10 5.41 12.59
N ASN A 70 -0.80 5.79 13.84
CA ASN A 70 0.12 5.04 14.69
C ASN A 70 -0.38 3.61 14.96
N HIS A 71 -1.66 3.45 15.28
CA HIS A 71 -2.25 2.13 15.49
C HIS A 71 -2.24 1.27 14.22
N LEU A 72 -2.55 1.86 13.06
CA LEU A 72 -2.49 1.18 11.77
C LEU A 72 -1.06 0.74 11.44
N ALA A 73 -0.06 1.58 11.71
CA ALA A 73 1.35 1.24 11.52
C ALA A 73 1.78 0.07 12.42
N GLU A 74 1.35 0.03 13.68
CA GLU A 74 1.69 -1.09 14.56
C GLU A 74 0.96 -2.37 14.16
N ALA A 75 -0.32 -2.29 13.77
CA ALA A 75 -1.07 -3.42 13.21
C ALA A 75 -0.39 -4.00 11.96
N GLN A 76 0.11 -3.14 11.06
CA GLN A 76 0.89 -3.56 9.90
C GLN A 76 2.19 -4.28 10.32
N LYS A 77 2.94 -3.76 11.30
CA LYS A 77 4.15 -4.44 11.81
C LYS A 77 3.82 -5.82 12.37
N HIS A 78 2.73 -5.95 13.13
CA HIS A 78 2.29 -7.24 13.66
C HIS A 78 1.93 -8.23 12.55
N ALA A 79 1.17 -7.80 11.54
CA ALA A 79 0.84 -8.62 10.37
C ALA A 79 2.11 -9.09 9.63
N TYR A 80 3.09 -8.20 9.44
CA TYR A 80 4.37 -8.55 8.83
C TYR A 80 5.14 -9.61 9.63
N ARG A 81 5.22 -9.45 10.97
CA ARG A 81 5.87 -10.44 11.84
C ARG A 81 5.17 -11.80 11.79
N LEU A 82 3.84 -11.81 11.69
CA LEU A 82 3.05 -13.04 11.55
C LEU A 82 3.38 -13.77 10.26
N VAL A 83 3.49 -13.07 9.13
CA VAL A 83 3.89 -13.64 7.83
C VAL A 83 5.27 -14.30 7.92
N LYS A 84 6.24 -13.62 8.55
CA LYS A 84 7.58 -14.18 8.77
C LYS A 84 7.52 -15.46 9.62
N ARG A 85 6.72 -15.46 10.68
CA ARG A 85 6.48 -16.63 11.54
C ARG A 85 5.85 -17.80 10.78
N HIS A 86 4.88 -17.53 9.89
CA HIS A 86 4.28 -18.57 9.05
C HIS A 86 5.30 -19.20 8.09
N ARG A 87 6.22 -18.40 7.53
CA ARG A 87 7.31 -18.91 6.69
C ARG A 87 8.26 -19.81 7.48
N GLU A 88 8.68 -19.37 8.67
CA GLU A 88 9.53 -20.16 9.58
C GLU A 88 8.84 -21.49 9.95
N LEU A 89 7.57 -21.45 10.35
CA LEU A 89 6.77 -22.63 10.69
C LEU A 89 6.63 -23.58 9.50
N GLY A 90 6.40 -23.05 8.30
CA GLY A 90 6.37 -23.82 7.07
C GLY A 90 7.66 -24.60 6.86
N GLN A 91 8.82 -23.95 7.03
CA GLN A 91 10.11 -24.64 6.92
C GLN A 91 10.26 -25.76 7.96
N SER A 92 9.94 -25.48 9.22
CA SER A 92 10.00 -26.50 10.29
C SER A 92 9.10 -27.70 10.03
N LEU A 93 7.90 -27.50 9.49
CA LEU A 93 6.99 -28.59 9.11
C LEU A 93 7.52 -29.42 7.93
N SER A 94 8.21 -28.79 6.97
CA SER A 94 8.88 -29.53 5.89
C SER A 94 9.96 -30.45 6.47
N ASP A 95 10.79 -29.93 7.37
CA ASP A 95 11.91 -30.70 7.93
C ASP A 95 11.42 -31.80 8.89
N PHE A 96 10.40 -31.50 9.69
CA PHE A 96 9.68 -32.49 10.48
C PHE A 96 9.07 -33.59 9.59
N GLY A 97 8.38 -33.21 8.50
CA GLY A 97 7.78 -34.17 7.58
C GLY A 97 8.78 -35.15 6.97
N LYS A 98 9.95 -34.64 6.55
CA LYS A 98 11.07 -35.48 6.07
C LYS A 98 11.58 -36.43 7.14
N ALA A 99 11.83 -35.92 8.35
CA ALA A 99 12.34 -36.73 9.46
C ALA A 99 11.36 -37.86 9.84
N VAL A 100 10.07 -37.57 9.89
CA VAL A 100 9.04 -38.56 10.22
C VAL A 100 8.89 -39.61 9.11
N LYS A 101 9.05 -39.24 7.83
CA LYS A 101 9.09 -40.23 6.75
C LYS A 101 10.29 -41.17 6.85
N LEU A 102 11.46 -40.65 7.22
CA LEU A 102 12.65 -41.48 7.46
C LEU A 102 12.42 -42.45 8.63
N LEU A 103 11.80 -41.99 9.71
CA LEU A 103 11.37 -42.88 10.80
C LEU A 103 10.38 -43.95 10.29
N GLY A 104 9.40 -43.56 9.49
CA GLY A 104 8.44 -44.48 8.90
C GLY A 104 9.06 -45.54 7.97
N ALA A 105 10.20 -45.22 7.32
CA ALA A 105 10.95 -46.17 6.49
C ALA A 105 11.78 -47.17 7.32
N SER A 106 12.18 -46.78 8.53
CA SER A 106 12.86 -47.66 9.49
C SER A 106 11.89 -48.59 10.24
N GLU A 107 10.60 -48.27 10.23
CA GLU A 107 9.53 -49.01 10.90
C GLU A 107 8.75 -49.91 9.92
N GLY A 108 8.37 -51.11 10.36
CA GLY A 108 7.51 -52.00 9.59
C GLY A 108 6.01 -51.79 9.82
N ASN A 109 5.19 -52.53 9.06
CA ASN A 109 3.76 -52.73 9.33
C ASN A 109 2.91 -51.45 9.35
N ALA A 110 1.93 -51.37 10.26
CA ALA A 110 1.00 -50.25 10.35
C ALA A 110 1.68 -48.95 10.87
N LEU A 111 2.72 -49.08 11.70
CA LEU A 111 3.41 -47.93 12.30
C LEU A 111 4.22 -47.16 11.25
N GLY A 112 4.97 -47.86 10.39
CA GLY A 112 5.69 -47.23 9.28
C GLY A 112 4.77 -46.49 8.30
N LYS A 113 3.59 -47.06 8.03
CA LYS A 113 2.54 -46.40 7.22
C LYS A 113 2.00 -45.13 7.88
N ALA A 114 1.71 -45.19 9.19
CA ALA A 114 1.20 -44.04 9.94
C ALA A 114 2.21 -42.87 9.97
N PHE A 115 3.49 -43.15 10.21
CA PHE A 115 4.54 -42.13 10.14
C PHE A 115 4.71 -41.58 8.72
N SER A 116 4.71 -42.43 7.70
CA SER A 116 4.77 -41.98 6.31
C SER A 116 3.61 -41.03 5.96
N GLU A 117 2.40 -41.36 6.39
CA GLU A 117 1.21 -40.51 6.17
C GLU A 117 1.29 -39.19 6.95
N LEU A 118 1.73 -39.23 8.21
CA LEU A 118 1.95 -38.03 9.03
C LEU A 118 2.96 -37.09 8.38
N GLY A 119 4.08 -37.63 7.89
CA GLY A 119 5.10 -36.85 7.21
C GLY A 119 4.59 -36.21 5.91
N MET A 120 3.80 -36.94 5.11
CA MET A 120 3.14 -36.37 3.93
C MET A 120 2.18 -35.23 4.29
N LYS A 121 1.34 -35.42 5.31
CA LYS A 121 0.40 -34.37 5.77
C LYS A 121 1.14 -33.12 6.25
N SER A 122 2.26 -33.30 6.96
CA SER A 122 3.09 -32.19 7.43
C SER A 122 3.71 -31.39 6.28
N GLU A 123 4.23 -32.06 5.24
CA GLU A 123 4.73 -31.40 4.03
C GLU A 123 3.63 -30.64 3.26
N ILE A 124 2.42 -31.21 3.18
CA ILE A 124 1.29 -30.51 2.54
C ILE A 124 0.97 -29.20 3.28
N LEU A 125 0.94 -29.24 4.62
CA LEU A 125 0.73 -28.04 5.43
C LEU A 125 1.86 -27.03 5.28
N SER A 126 3.11 -27.52 5.25
CA SER A 126 4.29 -26.71 4.99
C SER A 126 4.18 -25.92 3.68
N VAL A 127 3.81 -26.59 2.58
CA VAL A 127 3.65 -25.95 1.27
C VAL A 127 2.55 -24.89 1.28
N LYS A 128 1.43 -25.14 1.97
CA LYS A 128 0.34 -24.15 2.11
C LYS A 128 0.82 -22.89 2.83
N LEU A 129 1.46 -23.06 3.99
CA LEU A 129 1.98 -21.93 4.78
C LEU A 129 3.03 -21.12 4.03
N GLN A 130 3.94 -21.79 3.30
CA GLN A 130 4.96 -21.10 2.51
C GLN A 130 4.35 -20.29 1.37
N LYS A 131 3.35 -20.83 0.66
CA LYS A 131 2.64 -20.13 -0.41
C LYS A 131 1.92 -18.87 0.10
N GLU A 132 1.19 -19.00 1.21
CA GLU A 132 0.50 -17.86 1.83
C GLU A 132 1.49 -16.79 2.26
N ALA A 133 2.62 -17.18 2.89
CA ALA A 133 3.65 -16.24 3.30
C ALA A 133 4.27 -15.50 2.10
N THR A 134 4.59 -16.21 1.00
CA THR A 134 5.12 -15.60 -0.22
C THR A 134 4.12 -14.61 -0.85
N ILE A 135 2.82 -14.92 -0.87
CA ILE A 135 1.80 -14.00 -1.40
C ILE A 135 1.76 -12.74 -0.55
N ALA A 136 1.77 -12.87 0.77
CA ALA A 136 1.77 -11.74 1.68
C ALA A 136 3.05 -10.89 1.58
N GLU A 137 4.23 -11.51 1.44
CA GLU A 137 5.49 -10.81 1.19
C GLU A 137 5.46 -10.02 -0.12
N ARG A 138 4.95 -10.62 -1.21
CA ARG A 138 4.79 -9.94 -2.51
C ARG A 138 3.80 -8.77 -2.42
N ALA A 139 2.68 -8.94 -1.71
CA ALA A 139 1.72 -7.88 -1.48
C ALA A 139 2.34 -6.70 -0.70
N ASN A 140 3.15 -6.99 0.31
CA ASN A 140 3.87 -5.97 1.08
C ASN A 140 4.92 -5.25 0.24
N ALA A 141 5.72 -5.99 -0.54
CA ALA A 141 6.72 -5.41 -1.45
C ALA A 141 6.05 -4.50 -2.50
N PHE A 142 4.95 -4.96 -3.09
CA PHE A 142 4.17 -4.19 -4.06
C PHE A 142 3.55 -2.93 -3.45
N ARG A 143 3.00 -3.01 -2.22
CA ARG A 143 2.48 -1.84 -1.50
C ARG A 143 3.56 -0.79 -1.30
N ARG A 144 4.72 -1.21 -0.79
CA ARG A 144 5.87 -0.31 -0.59
C ARG A 144 6.34 0.32 -1.90
N GLN A 145 6.33 -0.44 -2.98
CA GLN A 145 6.63 0.07 -4.31
C GLN A 145 5.60 1.11 -4.78
N CYS A 146 4.31 0.92 -4.49
CA CYS A 146 3.26 1.89 -4.80
C CYS A 146 3.45 3.18 -3.99
N GLU A 147 3.68 3.07 -2.69
CA GLU A 147 3.94 4.22 -1.80
C GLU A 147 5.13 5.04 -2.30
N LEU A 148 6.25 4.40 -2.63
CA LEU A 148 7.43 5.07 -3.20
C LEU A 148 7.14 5.72 -4.56
N ALA A 149 6.36 5.07 -5.42
CA ALA A 149 5.99 5.65 -6.71
C ALA A 149 5.02 6.84 -6.58
N GLU A 150 4.15 6.84 -5.58
CA GLU A 150 3.25 7.95 -5.26
C GLU A 150 4.02 9.15 -4.71
N THR A 151 4.95 8.93 -3.77
CA THR A 151 5.78 10.02 -3.23
C THR A 151 6.66 10.66 -4.32
N MET A 152 7.22 9.87 -5.23
CA MET A 152 7.97 10.40 -6.39
C MET A 152 7.10 11.30 -7.27
N LYS A 153 5.88 10.86 -7.61
CA LYS A 153 4.95 11.67 -8.42
C LYS A 153 4.55 12.97 -7.73
N LEU A 154 4.34 12.92 -6.42
CA LEU A 154 4.03 14.14 -5.65
C LEU A 154 5.21 15.12 -5.68
N LYS A 155 6.45 14.63 -5.56
CA LYS A 155 7.65 15.46 -5.71
C LYS A 155 7.79 16.05 -7.12
N GLU A 156 7.50 15.28 -8.16
CA GLU A 156 7.48 15.73 -9.56
C GLU A 156 6.45 16.86 -9.77
N ILE A 157 5.20 16.65 -9.36
CA ILE A 157 4.13 17.66 -9.46
C ILE A 157 4.50 18.93 -8.67
N ASN A 158 5.08 18.77 -7.48
CA ASN A 158 5.52 19.90 -6.67
C ASN A 158 6.63 20.70 -7.35
N LEU A 159 7.61 20.02 -7.95
CA LEU A 159 8.67 20.64 -8.72
C LEU A 159 8.14 21.43 -9.91
N ASP A 160 7.26 20.82 -10.72
CA ASP A 160 6.62 21.45 -11.88
C ASP A 160 5.86 22.72 -11.46
N LYS A 161 5.11 22.64 -10.35
CA LYS A 161 4.38 23.79 -9.79
C LYS A 161 5.33 24.92 -9.39
N LEU A 162 6.42 24.60 -8.68
CA LEU A 162 7.40 25.60 -8.24
C LEU A 162 8.11 26.27 -9.42
N MET A 163 8.42 25.52 -10.47
CA MET A 163 8.98 26.05 -11.72
C MET A 163 8.01 27.01 -12.42
N LEU A 164 6.73 26.63 -12.52
CA LEU A 164 5.71 27.45 -13.17
C LEU A 164 5.54 28.82 -12.51
N ILE A 165 5.56 28.86 -11.17
CA ILE A 165 5.43 30.11 -10.40
C ILE A 165 6.76 30.86 -10.19
N ARG A 166 7.87 30.36 -10.78
CA ARG A 166 9.23 30.90 -10.61
C ARG A 166 9.63 31.06 -9.14
N SER A 167 9.30 30.06 -8.35
CA SER A 167 9.62 30.05 -6.92
C SER A 167 11.13 29.94 -6.69
N GLU A 168 11.65 30.63 -5.67
CA GLU A 168 13.05 30.49 -5.23
C GLU A 168 13.36 29.08 -4.68
N LYS A 169 12.33 28.28 -4.36
CA LYS A 169 12.47 26.91 -3.82
C LYS A 169 12.71 25.83 -4.88
N VAL A 170 12.75 26.18 -6.16
CA VAL A 170 12.93 25.21 -7.27
C VAL A 170 14.19 24.37 -7.08
N ALA A 171 15.33 25.00 -6.77
CA ALA A 171 16.60 24.30 -6.63
C ALA A 171 16.62 23.28 -5.47
N GLU A 172 15.81 23.47 -4.43
CA GLU A 172 15.65 22.52 -3.33
C GLU A 172 14.79 21.33 -3.77
N ALA A 173 13.65 21.60 -4.40
CA ALA A 173 12.76 20.56 -4.91
C ALA A 173 13.42 19.69 -6.01
N GLU A 174 14.28 20.27 -6.86
CA GLU A 174 15.05 19.52 -7.86
C GLU A 174 15.98 18.49 -7.21
N ARG A 175 16.69 18.87 -6.14
CA ARG A 175 17.56 17.95 -5.39
C ARG A 175 16.75 16.82 -4.76
N GLU A 176 15.66 17.16 -4.07
CA GLU A 176 14.79 16.16 -3.43
C GLU A 176 14.15 15.18 -4.42
N TYR A 177 13.88 15.63 -5.65
CA TYR A 177 13.37 14.80 -6.74
C TYR A 177 14.47 13.89 -7.32
N HIS A 178 15.66 14.42 -7.57
CA HIS A 178 16.79 13.63 -8.07
C HIS A 178 17.22 12.54 -7.08
N GLU A 179 17.34 12.88 -5.79
CA GLU A 179 17.63 11.91 -4.73
C GLU A 179 16.58 10.78 -4.66
N ALA A 180 15.32 11.10 -4.92
CA ALA A 180 14.24 10.11 -4.95
C ALA A 180 14.29 9.19 -6.18
N ILE A 181 14.89 9.65 -7.29
CA ILE A 181 15.13 8.86 -8.50
C ILE A 181 16.35 7.94 -8.32
N GLU A 182 17.44 8.48 -7.79
CA GLU A 182 18.70 7.73 -7.61
C GLU A 182 18.57 6.61 -6.58
N GLY A 183 17.75 6.78 -5.54
CA GLY A 183 17.46 5.72 -4.55
C GLY A 183 16.70 4.49 -5.10
N ARG A 184 16.51 4.39 -6.42
CA ARG A 184 15.79 3.33 -7.13
C ARG A 184 16.71 2.36 -7.89
N GLU A 185 17.95 2.75 -8.14
CA GLU A 185 19.00 1.94 -8.79
C GLU A 185 19.80 1.12 -7.75
#